data_AF-A0A7X7FVZ2-F1
#
_entry.id   AF-A0A7X7FVZ2-F1
#
_cell.length_a   1.000
_cell.length_b   1.000
_cell.length_c   1.000
_cell.angle_alpha   90.00
_cell.angle_beta   90.00
_cell.angle_gamma   90.00
#
_symmetry.space_group_name_H-M   'P 1'
#
loop_
_entity.id
_entity.type
_entity.pdbx_description
1 polymer ?
#
loop_
_entity_poly.entity_id
_entity_poly.type
_entity_poly.pdbx_seq_one_letter_code
_entity_poly.pdbx_strand_id
1 'polypeptide(L)'
;MHTEKINKLIAQGEGLTLEFKRAKNGLPHSLYETICSFLNKSGGVILLGVEDNGTIVGLEPKQAEQYCKDIANESNNPQRFSPSFLLDAQILKYQNKTLVSVFVPISSQVHRLNGKIYDRSADGDYEVKTDYHIKEIYIRKSNTYSENTIYPYLYTSDFVTGIVDRTRNTIRRVRPDHPWNDLSEHDFYKVAGIYRKDMALQTEGFTLAALLLFGKEESIHNVLPHYKTEALLRKKDLDRYDDRETIRCNLIEAYDQLMAFVNKHLPDKFYLEGDVRISLRERIFREIISNMLIHREFTNGVQSSFVIYNDRVEAKNANKPHYYGHLLPGQFEPFPKNPNIANFFVQLGFAENLGTGIRNVYRYTKHYSENNSLYFCEEDIFKAVIPLTKTENKDIKLPIDDVEIHPIGGAISGSISGATGGAILTERQKQILSLLIAKPTLSYRKIAEQLQINPSAIQKHINELKRLGFLERVGGTKGYWRIKN
;
A
#
# COMPACT_ATOMS: atom_id res chain seq x y z
N MET A 1 20.68 -25.41 1.42
CA MET A 1 21.89 -24.57 1.49
C MET A 1 23.14 -25.47 1.43
N HIS A 2 24.14 -25.20 0.59
CA HIS A 2 25.34 -26.05 0.46
C HIS A 2 26.33 -25.85 1.62
N THR A 3 27.05 -26.90 2.01
CA THR A 3 28.04 -26.94 3.11
C THR A 3 29.07 -25.81 3.06
N GLU A 4 29.54 -25.43 1.87
CA GLU A 4 30.50 -24.32 1.68
C GLU A 4 29.92 -22.95 2.09
N LYS A 5 28.61 -22.75 1.92
CA LYS A 5 27.94 -21.51 2.29
C LYS A 5 27.81 -21.39 3.82
N ILE A 6 27.61 -22.52 4.50
CA ILE A 6 27.57 -22.58 5.97
C ILE A 6 28.95 -22.28 6.56
N ASN A 7 30.04 -22.82 5.97
CA ASN A 7 31.41 -22.49 6.39
C ASN A 7 31.69 -20.99 6.32
N LYS A 8 31.28 -20.33 5.22
CA LYS A 8 31.45 -18.88 5.04
C LYS A 8 30.68 -18.08 6.08
N LEU A 9 29.45 -18.49 6.40
CA LEU A 9 28.65 -17.82 7.43
C LEU A 9 29.27 -17.98 8.82
N ILE A 10 29.67 -19.19 9.21
CA ILE A 10 30.29 -19.41 10.52
C ILE A 10 31.59 -18.60 10.66
N ALA A 11 32.42 -18.57 9.61
CA ALA A 11 33.65 -17.78 9.61
C ALA A 11 33.42 -16.27 9.62
N GLN A 12 32.28 -15.78 9.12
CA GLN A 12 31.91 -14.37 9.16
C GLN A 12 31.62 -13.89 10.59
N GLY A 13 31.10 -14.77 11.45
CA GLY A 13 30.63 -14.42 12.79
C GLY A 13 29.30 -13.66 12.78
N GLU A 14 28.73 -13.44 13.97
CA GLU A 14 27.50 -12.67 14.11
C GLU A 14 27.68 -11.21 13.67
N GLY A 15 26.57 -10.59 13.28
CA GLY A 15 26.56 -9.19 12.90
C GLY A 15 25.20 -8.73 12.40
N LEU A 16 25.20 -7.75 11.50
CA LEU A 16 23.96 -7.10 11.07
C LEU A 16 22.96 -8.01 10.35
N THR A 17 23.43 -9.08 9.70
CA THR A 17 22.62 -9.97 8.86
C THR A 17 22.79 -11.45 9.20
N LEU A 18 23.49 -11.77 10.28
CA LEU A 18 23.74 -13.14 10.72
C LEU A 18 23.66 -13.21 12.24
N GLU A 19 22.89 -14.17 12.75
CA GLU A 19 22.74 -14.47 14.17
C GLU A 19 22.93 -15.97 14.41
N PHE A 20 23.64 -16.34 15.48
CA PHE A 20 23.75 -17.69 15.98
C PHE A 20 22.92 -17.84 17.25
N LYS A 21 22.23 -18.96 17.40
CA LYS A 21 21.51 -19.29 18.64
C LYS A 21 21.75 -20.75 18.99
N ARG A 22 22.19 -21.00 20.21
CA ARG A 22 22.47 -22.38 20.67
C ARG A 22 21.25 -23.30 20.59
N ALA A 23 20.08 -22.81 21.01
CA ALA A 23 18.76 -23.49 20.97
C ALA A 23 18.68 -24.93 21.52
N LYS A 24 19.67 -25.42 22.27
CA LYS A 24 19.73 -26.81 22.77
C LYS A 24 18.59 -27.18 23.74
N ASN A 25 18.13 -26.21 24.55
CA ASN A 25 17.15 -26.43 25.63
C ASN A 25 15.80 -25.75 25.36
N GLY A 26 15.49 -25.43 24.10
CA GLY A 26 14.33 -24.60 23.75
C GLY A 26 14.70 -23.49 22.77
N LEU A 27 13.69 -22.97 22.06
CA LEU A 27 13.87 -21.73 21.31
C LEU A 27 14.12 -20.58 22.29
N PRO A 28 15.22 -19.83 22.14
CA PRO A 28 15.48 -18.70 23.03
C PRO A 28 14.43 -17.61 22.82
N HIS A 29 14.03 -16.93 23.89
CA HIS A 29 13.06 -15.82 23.80
C HIS A 29 13.53 -14.71 22.86
N SER A 30 14.83 -14.43 22.85
CA SER A 30 15.45 -13.43 21.98
C SER A 30 15.41 -13.78 20.50
N LEU A 31 15.10 -15.02 20.12
CA LEU A 31 14.95 -15.41 18.71
C LEU A 31 13.93 -14.51 17.98
N TYR A 32 12.79 -14.25 18.62
CA TYR A 32 11.74 -13.46 18.00
C TYR A 32 12.07 -11.97 17.97
N GLU A 33 12.92 -11.50 18.90
CA GLU A 33 13.47 -10.14 18.88
C GLU A 33 14.40 -9.98 17.67
N THR A 34 15.27 -10.97 17.41
CA THR A 34 16.11 -11.05 16.22
C THR A 34 15.29 -11.11 14.94
N ILE A 35 14.22 -11.91 14.90
CA ILE A 35 13.32 -11.97 13.75
C ILE A 35 12.70 -10.58 13.50
N CYS A 36 12.19 -9.91 14.54
CA CYS A 36 11.61 -8.58 14.43
C CYS A 36 12.63 -7.54 13.95
N SER A 37 13.85 -7.56 14.49
CA SER A 37 14.92 -6.63 14.11
C SER A 37 15.41 -6.86 12.67
N PHE A 38 15.52 -8.11 12.23
CA PHE A 38 15.87 -8.47 10.85
C PHE A 38 14.80 -8.03 9.86
N LEU A 39 13.52 -8.31 10.15
CA LEU A 39 12.39 -7.78 9.35
C LEU A 39 12.46 -6.25 9.28
N ASN A 40 12.92 -5.59 10.34
CA ASN A 40 12.98 -4.14 10.44
C ASN A 40 14.20 -3.47 9.80
N LYS A 41 15.35 -4.15 9.71
CA LYS A 41 16.63 -3.55 9.28
C LYS A 41 17.09 -4.03 7.90
N SER A 42 17.80 -5.15 7.89
CA SER A 42 18.63 -5.62 6.78
C SER A 42 18.30 -7.05 6.35
N GLY A 43 17.29 -7.67 6.98
CA GLY A 43 17.09 -9.11 6.88
C GLY A 43 18.30 -9.87 7.39
N GLY A 44 18.32 -11.18 7.14
CA GLY A 44 19.46 -12.00 7.51
C GLY A 44 19.17 -13.48 7.59
N VAL A 45 20.14 -14.20 8.14
CA VAL A 45 20.04 -15.63 8.43
C VAL A 45 20.22 -15.83 9.93
N ILE A 46 19.37 -16.65 10.53
CA ILE A 46 19.53 -17.12 11.90
C ILE A 46 19.90 -18.61 11.84
N LEU A 47 21.01 -19.00 12.45
CA LEU A 47 21.43 -20.40 12.58
C LEU A 47 21.22 -20.90 14.01
N LEU A 48 20.32 -21.87 14.16
CA LEU A 48 20.08 -22.58 15.42
C LEU A 48 20.99 -23.80 15.54
N GLY A 49 21.49 -24.07 16.74
CA GLY A 49 22.46 -25.13 17.02
C GLY A 49 23.92 -24.68 16.93
N VAL A 50 24.16 -23.37 16.94
CA VAL A 50 25.48 -22.73 16.88
C VAL A 50 25.63 -21.79 18.08
N GLU A 51 26.78 -21.79 18.74
CA GLU A 51 27.08 -20.81 19.79
C GLU A 51 27.57 -19.49 19.19
N ASP A 52 27.53 -18.42 19.97
CA ASP A 52 27.89 -17.05 19.57
C ASP A 52 29.33 -16.97 19.01
N ASN A 53 30.24 -17.84 19.49
CA ASN A 53 31.62 -17.96 18.97
C ASN A 53 31.76 -18.79 17.68
N GLY A 54 30.67 -19.25 17.09
CA GLY A 54 30.63 -20.10 15.89
C GLY A 54 30.75 -21.60 16.15
N THR A 55 30.85 -22.03 17.42
CA THR A 55 30.96 -23.47 17.76
C THR A 55 29.66 -24.21 17.43
N ILE A 56 29.78 -25.30 16.68
CA ILE A 56 28.63 -26.12 16.26
C ILE A 56 28.25 -27.07 17.38
N VAL A 57 27.11 -26.83 18.02
CA VAL A 57 26.56 -27.68 19.09
C VAL A 57 25.67 -28.75 18.50
N GLY A 58 24.83 -28.36 17.53
CA GLY A 58 23.81 -29.22 16.92
C GLY A 58 22.54 -29.34 17.76
N LEU A 59 21.47 -29.76 17.09
CA LEU A 59 20.14 -30.03 17.66
C LEU A 59 19.78 -31.50 17.45
N GLU A 60 18.90 -32.01 18.30
CA GLU A 60 18.28 -33.33 18.06
C GLU A 60 17.31 -33.26 16.86
N PRO A 61 17.27 -34.24 15.95
CA PRO A 61 16.44 -34.16 14.73
C PRO A 61 14.96 -33.88 14.99
N LYS A 62 14.36 -34.55 15.98
CA LYS A 62 12.95 -34.32 16.36
C LYS A 62 12.71 -32.91 16.91
N GLN A 63 13.70 -32.37 17.63
CA GLN A 63 13.63 -31.03 18.18
C GLN A 63 13.75 -29.98 17.07
N ALA A 64 14.63 -30.20 16.09
CA ALA A 64 14.76 -29.35 14.91
C ALA A 64 13.46 -29.28 14.09
N GLU A 65 12.77 -30.41 13.88
CA GLU A 65 11.45 -30.44 13.22
C GLU A 65 10.39 -29.65 14.00
N GLN A 66 10.35 -29.79 15.33
CA GLN A 66 9.44 -29.02 16.17
C GLN A 66 9.71 -27.53 16.08
N TYR A 67 10.98 -27.11 16.13
CA TYR A 67 11.37 -25.70 16.02
C TYR A 67 10.98 -25.08 14.69
N CYS A 68 11.04 -25.83 13.59
CA CYS A 68 10.58 -25.32 12.30
C CYS A 68 9.08 -25.00 12.34
N LYS A 69 8.27 -25.86 12.97
CA LYS A 69 6.82 -25.63 13.14
C LYS A 69 6.54 -24.45 14.08
N ASP A 70 7.24 -24.38 15.20
CA ASP A 70 7.05 -23.31 16.18
C ASP A 70 7.40 -21.94 15.57
N ILE A 71 8.51 -21.85 14.83
CA ILE A 71 8.92 -20.60 14.16
C ILE A 71 7.87 -20.17 13.14
N ALA A 72 7.35 -21.08 12.31
CA ALA A 72 6.30 -20.78 11.34
C ALA A 72 5.01 -20.29 12.04
N ASN A 73 4.57 -20.98 13.10
CA ASN A 73 3.35 -20.63 13.84
C ASN A 73 3.49 -19.29 14.57
N GLU A 74 4.59 -19.07 15.28
CA GLU A 74 4.79 -17.89 16.12
C GLU A 74 5.11 -16.63 15.28
N SER A 75 5.86 -16.76 14.18
CA SER A 75 6.11 -15.64 13.26
C SER A 75 4.85 -15.21 12.50
N ASN A 76 3.93 -16.14 12.24
CA ASN A 76 2.64 -15.87 11.63
C ASN A 76 1.55 -15.47 12.65
N ASN A 77 1.82 -15.47 13.95
CA ASN A 77 0.84 -15.15 14.98
C ASN A 77 0.60 -13.62 15.08
N PRO A 78 -0.58 -13.10 14.71
CA PRO A 78 -0.85 -11.66 14.71
C PRO A 78 -0.92 -11.03 16.11
N GLN A 79 -1.06 -11.84 17.17
CA GLN A 79 -0.98 -11.35 18.55
C GLN A 79 0.46 -11.10 18.99
N ARG A 80 1.42 -11.77 18.34
CA ARG A 80 2.85 -11.62 18.63
C ARG A 80 3.54 -10.70 17.65
N PHE A 81 3.34 -10.92 16.35
CA PHE A 81 3.91 -10.07 15.29
C PHE A 81 2.83 -9.21 14.65
N SER A 82 3.08 -7.91 14.59
CA SER A 82 2.19 -6.94 13.93
C SER A 82 2.97 -6.04 12.96
N PRO A 83 2.74 -6.14 11.64
CA PRO A 83 2.00 -7.23 10.97
C PRO A 83 2.69 -8.59 11.22
N SER A 84 1.98 -9.71 11.04
CA SER A 84 2.62 -11.03 11.09
C SER A 84 3.41 -11.31 9.81
N PHE A 85 4.38 -12.21 9.89
CA PHE A 85 5.20 -12.61 8.74
C PHE A 85 5.50 -14.11 8.80
N LEU A 86 4.96 -14.88 7.85
CA LEU A 86 5.20 -16.32 7.80
C LEU A 86 6.65 -16.60 7.39
N LEU A 87 7.41 -17.22 8.30
CA LEU A 87 8.79 -17.64 8.05
C LEU A 87 8.92 -19.16 7.97
N ASP A 88 9.65 -19.63 6.97
CA ASP A 88 10.03 -21.02 6.85
C ASP A 88 11.45 -21.25 7.32
N ALA A 89 11.60 -22.25 8.20
CA ALA A 89 12.88 -22.70 8.69
C ALA A 89 13.31 -23.99 7.96
N GLN A 90 14.59 -24.11 7.64
CA GLN A 90 15.16 -25.25 6.95
C GLN A 90 16.08 -26.05 7.87
N ILE A 91 15.89 -27.37 7.91
CA ILE A 91 16.81 -28.27 8.60
C ILE A 91 18.03 -28.51 7.72
N LEU A 92 19.22 -28.34 8.30
CA LEU A 92 20.49 -28.53 7.64
C LEU A 92 21.29 -29.62 8.36
N LYS A 93 21.98 -30.48 7.60
CA LYS A 93 22.98 -31.42 8.15
C LYS A 93 24.37 -30.84 7.89
N TYR A 94 25.14 -30.64 8.94
CA TYR A 94 26.47 -30.04 8.87
C TYR A 94 27.40 -30.71 9.90
N GLN A 95 28.55 -31.23 9.48
CA GLN A 95 29.50 -31.96 10.34
C GLN A 95 28.83 -33.05 11.21
N ASN A 96 27.95 -33.87 10.63
CA ASN A 96 27.13 -34.89 11.31
C ASN A 96 26.19 -34.35 12.42
N LYS A 97 26.00 -33.03 12.49
CA LYS A 97 25.06 -32.37 13.40
C LYS A 97 23.89 -31.79 12.63
N THR A 98 22.74 -31.71 13.29
CA THR A 98 21.54 -31.07 12.74
C THR A 98 21.51 -29.61 13.17
N LEU A 99 21.28 -28.70 12.23
CA LEU A 99 21.08 -27.27 12.47
C LEU A 99 19.72 -26.86 11.88
N VAL A 100 19.22 -25.72 12.31
CA VAL A 100 18.05 -25.07 11.68
C VAL A 100 18.47 -23.70 11.19
N SER A 101 18.19 -23.40 9.92
CA SER A 101 18.45 -22.09 9.33
C SER A 101 17.13 -21.40 9.04
N VAL A 102 16.98 -20.17 9.52
CA VAL A 102 15.83 -19.31 9.21
C VAL A 102 16.33 -18.15 8.37
N PHE A 103 15.82 -18.00 7.16
CA PHE A 103 16.06 -16.80 6.38
C PHE A 103 14.94 -15.79 6.67
N VAL A 104 15.33 -14.61 7.16
CA VAL A 104 14.40 -13.53 7.48
C VAL A 104 14.62 -12.41 6.45
N PRO A 105 13.63 -12.08 5.61
CA PRO A 105 13.78 -11.02 4.63
C PRO A 105 13.67 -9.63 5.28
N ILE A 106 14.02 -8.59 4.52
CA ILE A 106 13.62 -7.23 4.86
C ILE A 106 12.14 -7.09 4.55
N SER A 107 11.34 -6.62 5.50
CA SER A 107 9.95 -6.27 5.24
C SER A 107 9.80 -4.82 4.79
N SER A 108 8.81 -4.56 3.93
CA SER A 108 8.38 -3.21 3.57
C SER A 108 7.62 -2.49 4.69
N GLN A 109 7.16 -3.22 5.71
CA GLN A 109 6.41 -2.68 6.85
C GLN A 109 7.26 -2.70 8.13
N VAL A 110 6.92 -1.84 9.10
CA VAL A 110 7.50 -1.91 10.45
C VAL A 110 6.81 -3.01 11.22
N HIS A 111 7.58 -4.02 11.62
CA HIS A 111 7.14 -5.13 12.45
C HIS A 111 7.29 -4.79 13.92
N ARG A 112 6.33 -5.27 14.70
CA ARG A 112 6.31 -5.19 16.16
C ARG A 112 6.25 -6.59 16.72
N LEU A 113 7.07 -6.88 17.72
CA LEU A 113 6.96 -8.06 18.56
C LEU A 113 6.29 -7.67 19.89
N ASN A 114 5.13 -8.24 20.19
CA ASN A 114 4.35 -7.95 21.39
C ASN A 114 4.16 -6.43 21.61
N GLY A 115 3.87 -5.70 20.53
CA GLY A 115 3.68 -4.24 20.53
C GLY A 115 4.97 -3.41 20.47
N LYS A 116 6.14 -4.02 20.63
CA LYS A 116 7.45 -3.35 20.67
C LYS A 116 8.16 -3.42 19.32
N ILE A 117 8.83 -2.33 18.93
CA ILE A 117 9.65 -2.27 17.73
C ILE A 117 11.08 -2.61 18.12
N TYR A 118 11.72 -3.51 17.38
CA TYR A 118 13.14 -3.82 17.52
C TYR A 118 13.89 -3.36 16.27
N ASP A 119 15.05 -2.75 16.44
CA ASP A 119 16.00 -2.44 15.37
C ASP A 119 17.36 -3.05 15.69
N ARG A 120 18.14 -3.35 14.65
CA ARG A 120 19.44 -4.00 14.80
C ARG A 120 20.60 -3.03 14.67
N SER A 121 21.61 -3.21 15.52
CA SER A 121 22.89 -2.49 15.45
C SER A 121 24.02 -3.43 15.86
N ALA A 122 25.06 -3.52 15.03
CA ALA A 122 26.09 -4.55 15.13
C ALA A 122 25.45 -5.96 15.17
N ASP A 123 25.62 -6.70 16.26
CA ASP A 123 25.06 -8.01 16.57
C ASP A 123 23.88 -7.95 17.56
N GLY A 124 23.55 -6.78 18.10
CA GLY A 124 22.51 -6.59 19.11
C GLY A 124 21.13 -6.23 18.55
N ASP A 125 20.10 -6.79 19.17
CA ASP A 125 18.68 -6.46 18.96
C ASP A 125 18.20 -5.46 20.03
N TYR A 126 17.83 -4.26 19.62
CA TYR A 126 17.48 -3.18 20.55
C TYR A 126 16.03 -2.77 20.41
N GLU A 127 15.30 -2.75 21.53
CA GLU A 127 13.96 -2.18 21.58
C GLU A 127 14.03 -0.66 21.34
N VAL A 128 13.33 -0.19 20.32
CA VAL A 128 13.28 1.21 19.92
C VAL A 128 12.06 1.88 20.57
N LYS A 129 12.35 2.74 21.55
CA LYS A 129 11.32 3.36 22.42
C LYS A 129 11.00 4.81 22.08
N THR A 130 11.91 5.51 21.40
CA THR A 130 11.79 6.95 21.15
C THR A 130 11.08 7.21 19.82
N ASP A 131 10.12 8.14 19.81
CA ASP A 131 9.38 8.53 18.61
C ASP A 131 10.28 8.94 17.43
N TYR A 132 11.43 9.57 17.70
CA TYR A 132 12.40 9.95 16.68
C TYR A 132 12.95 8.72 15.92
N HIS A 133 13.56 7.76 16.63
CA HIS A 133 14.09 6.55 16.00
C HIS A 133 12.99 5.67 15.39
N ILE A 134 11.79 5.63 15.99
CA ILE A 134 10.64 4.95 15.39
C ILE A 134 10.34 5.57 14.02
N LYS A 135 10.24 6.90 13.94
CA LYS A 135 10.06 7.62 12.66
C LYS A 135 11.17 7.32 11.67
N GLU A 136 12.43 7.27 12.10
CA GLU A 136 13.54 6.90 11.20
C GLU A 136 13.39 5.51 10.60
N ILE A 137 12.90 4.51 11.36
CA ILE A 137 12.63 3.17 10.83
C ILE A 137 11.50 3.23 9.80
N TYR A 138 10.41 3.95 10.10
CA TYR A 138 9.32 4.16 9.14
C TYR A 138 9.82 4.86 7.88
N ILE A 139 10.66 5.90 7.99
CA ILE A 139 11.25 6.61 6.83
C ILE A 139 12.16 5.68 6.04
N ARG A 140 13.03 4.92 6.70
CA ARG A 140 13.94 3.96 6.07
C ARG A 140 13.17 2.90 5.27
N LYS A 141 12.09 2.37 5.83
CA LYS A 141 11.22 1.38 5.16
C LYS A 141 10.30 1.97 4.11
N SER A 142 9.82 3.19 4.34
CA SER A 142 9.10 3.99 3.36
C SER A 142 9.98 4.33 2.16
N ASN A 143 11.31 4.30 2.32
CA ASN A 143 12.29 4.46 1.26
C ASN A 143 12.67 3.13 0.56
N THR A 144 12.15 1.97 1.02
CA THR A 144 12.32 0.67 0.33
C THR A 144 11.15 0.44 -0.62
N TYR A 145 11.28 0.97 -1.84
CA TYR A 145 10.38 0.63 -2.95
C TYR A 145 10.54 -0.86 -3.28
N SER A 146 9.52 -1.67 -3.01
CA SER A 146 9.52 -3.12 -3.30
C SER A 146 9.82 -3.40 -4.77
N GLU A 147 9.40 -2.47 -5.61
CA GLU A 147 9.55 -2.41 -7.07
C GLU A 147 11.02 -2.29 -7.48
N ASN A 148 11.90 -1.87 -6.57
CA ASN A 148 13.34 -1.76 -6.79
C ASN A 148 14.12 -3.01 -6.36
N THR A 149 13.45 -4.00 -5.78
CA THR A 149 14.07 -5.29 -5.39
C THR A 149 14.66 -5.95 -6.63
N ILE A 150 15.95 -6.28 -6.59
CA ILE A 150 16.65 -7.00 -7.67
C ILE A 150 16.32 -8.49 -7.58
N TYR A 151 15.91 -9.09 -8.69
CA TYR A 151 15.69 -10.52 -8.84
C TYR A 151 16.85 -11.12 -9.66
N PRO A 152 17.83 -11.80 -9.03
CA PRO A 152 19.05 -12.24 -9.72
C PRO A 152 18.84 -13.25 -10.86
N TYR A 153 17.69 -13.91 -10.87
CA TYR A 153 17.33 -14.94 -11.87
C TYR A 153 16.21 -14.49 -12.81
N LEU A 154 15.90 -13.19 -12.83
CA LEU A 154 15.01 -12.60 -13.81
C LEU A 154 15.84 -12.21 -15.03
N TYR A 155 15.47 -12.70 -16.21
CA TYR A 155 16.19 -12.45 -17.46
C TYR A 155 15.27 -11.91 -18.55
N THR A 156 15.83 -11.42 -19.65
CA THR A 156 15.04 -10.94 -20.79
C THR A 156 14.16 -12.03 -21.41
N SER A 157 14.51 -13.31 -21.24
CA SER A 157 13.68 -14.45 -21.64
C SER A 157 12.35 -14.54 -20.90
N ASP A 158 12.25 -13.91 -19.73
CA ASP A 158 11.04 -13.81 -18.91
C ASP A 158 10.16 -12.62 -19.31
N PHE A 159 10.60 -11.79 -20.26
CA PHE A 159 9.84 -10.66 -20.78
C PHE A 159 9.02 -11.04 -22.01
N VAL A 160 7.92 -10.34 -22.23
CA VAL A 160 7.11 -10.49 -23.44
C VAL A 160 7.96 -10.14 -24.66
N THR A 161 7.97 -11.02 -25.66
CA THR A 161 8.74 -10.83 -26.89
C THR A 161 8.36 -9.52 -27.59
N GLY A 162 9.35 -8.68 -27.91
CA GLY A 162 9.14 -7.40 -28.60
C GLY A 162 8.58 -6.27 -27.71
N ILE A 163 8.47 -6.47 -26.39
CA ILE A 163 7.91 -5.45 -25.48
C ILE A 163 8.73 -4.15 -25.46
N VAL A 164 10.05 -4.23 -25.65
CA VAL A 164 10.93 -3.05 -25.74
C VAL A 164 10.64 -2.25 -27.00
N ASP A 165 10.50 -2.92 -28.15
CA ASP A 165 10.16 -2.25 -29.42
C ASP A 165 8.77 -1.61 -29.36
N ARG A 166 7.79 -2.32 -28.80
CA ARG A 166 6.45 -1.77 -28.54
C ARG A 166 6.54 -0.52 -27.67
N THR A 167 7.30 -0.58 -26.58
CA THR A 167 7.51 0.55 -25.67
C THR A 167 8.12 1.74 -26.41
N ARG A 168 9.21 1.53 -27.17
CA ARG A 168 9.85 2.58 -27.97
C ARG A 168 8.91 3.18 -29.00
N ASN A 169 8.09 2.37 -29.66
CA ASN A 169 7.09 2.87 -30.60
C ASN A 169 6.05 3.75 -29.92
N THR A 170 5.61 3.40 -28.70
CA THR A 170 4.72 4.25 -27.90
C THR A 170 5.40 5.56 -27.52
N ILE A 171 6.63 5.50 -27.00
CA ILE A 171 7.41 6.70 -26.64
C ILE A 171 7.60 7.60 -27.86
N ARG A 172 7.97 7.05 -29.02
CA ARG A 172 8.21 7.80 -30.26
C ARG A 172 6.96 8.51 -30.77
N ARG A 173 5.75 8.00 -30.48
CA ARG A 173 4.48 8.70 -30.80
C ARG A 173 4.24 9.91 -29.89
N VAL A 174 4.70 9.85 -28.65
CA VAL A 174 4.58 10.96 -27.68
C VAL A 174 5.68 11.99 -27.91
N ARG A 175 6.93 11.52 -28.05
CA ARG A 175 8.13 12.32 -28.27
C ARG A 175 9.07 11.59 -29.24
N PRO A 176 9.09 11.96 -30.52
CA PRO A 176 9.93 11.32 -31.53
C PRO A 176 11.43 11.34 -31.17
N ASP A 177 11.91 12.48 -30.66
CA ASP A 177 13.33 12.71 -30.32
C ASP A 177 13.68 12.25 -28.88
N HIS A 178 12.97 11.26 -28.34
CA HIS A 178 13.23 10.77 -26.99
C HIS A 178 14.54 9.95 -26.94
N PRO A 179 15.48 10.23 -26.00
CA PRO A 179 16.79 9.56 -25.96
C PRO A 179 16.73 8.02 -25.89
N TRP A 180 15.69 7.46 -25.26
CA TRP A 180 15.51 6.00 -25.13
C TRP A 180 15.32 5.26 -26.47
N ASN A 181 14.99 5.98 -27.54
CA ASN A 181 14.77 5.42 -28.86
C ASN A 181 16.08 4.93 -29.51
N ASP A 182 17.21 5.52 -29.13
CA ASP A 182 18.52 5.28 -29.76
C ASP A 182 19.48 4.47 -28.85
N LEU A 183 19.04 4.13 -27.64
CA LEU A 183 19.84 3.33 -26.70
C LEU A 183 19.93 1.86 -27.15
N SER A 184 21.01 1.18 -26.77
CA SER A 184 21.01 -0.29 -26.74
C SER A 184 19.91 -0.79 -25.79
N GLU A 185 19.43 -2.03 -25.94
CA GLU A 185 18.40 -2.56 -25.01
C GLU A 185 18.89 -2.56 -23.55
N HIS A 186 20.16 -2.91 -23.34
CA HIS A 186 20.75 -2.94 -22.02
C HIS A 186 20.87 -1.55 -21.38
N ASP A 187 21.29 -0.54 -22.16
CA ASP A 187 21.35 0.84 -21.67
C ASP A 187 19.94 1.40 -21.45
N PHE A 188 18.98 1.03 -22.29
CA PHE A 188 17.58 1.34 -22.10
C PHE A 188 17.09 0.83 -20.74
N TYR A 189 17.34 -0.43 -20.38
CA TYR A 189 16.91 -0.98 -19.09
C TYR A 189 17.52 -0.24 -17.88
N LYS A 190 18.79 0.16 -17.99
CA LYS A 190 19.48 0.92 -16.94
C LYS A 190 18.93 2.33 -16.79
N VAL A 191 18.82 3.07 -17.90
CA VAL A 191 18.32 4.46 -17.90
C VAL A 191 16.85 4.51 -17.51
N ALA A 192 16.06 3.50 -17.87
CA ALA A 192 14.67 3.36 -17.45
C ALA A 192 14.51 2.99 -15.96
N GLY A 193 15.60 2.67 -15.26
CA GLY A 193 15.59 2.35 -13.83
C GLY A 193 15.08 0.95 -13.48
N ILE A 194 14.92 0.08 -14.47
CA ILE A 194 14.39 -1.28 -14.32
C ILE A 194 15.49 -2.35 -14.26
N TYR A 195 16.73 -1.99 -14.60
CA TYR A 195 17.93 -2.77 -14.31
C TYR A 195 18.83 -1.97 -13.37
N ARG A 196 19.20 -2.54 -12.22
CA ARG A 196 19.94 -1.82 -11.17
C ARG A 196 21.16 -2.62 -10.71
N LYS A 197 22.15 -1.88 -10.24
CA LYS A 197 23.31 -2.39 -9.52
C LYS A 197 23.25 -1.88 -8.09
N ASP A 198 23.14 -2.79 -7.14
CA ASP A 198 23.29 -2.50 -5.72
C ASP A 198 24.78 -2.46 -5.38
N MET A 199 25.27 -1.26 -5.08
CA MET A 199 26.68 -1.03 -4.76
C MET A 199 27.08 -1.62 -3.41
N ALA A 200 26.14 -1.77 -2.47
CA ALA A 200 26.39 -2.30 -1.14
C ALA A 200 26.44 -3.83 -1.15
N LEU A 201 25.49 -4.46 -1.87
CA LEU A 201 25.41 -5.92 -1.97
C LEU A 201 26.24 -6.50 -3.12
N GLN A 202 26.82 -5.64 -3.96
CA GLN A 202 27.54 -6.01 -5.18
C GLN A 202 26.72 -6.91 -6.12
N THR A 203 25.41 -6.76 -6.10
CA THR A 203 24.48 -7.48 -6.97
C THR A 203 23.96 -6.55 -8.06
N GLU A 204 23.69 -7.10 -9.24
CA GLU A 204 23.02 -6.38 -10.31
C GLU A 204 21.99 -7.28 -10.99
N GLY A 205 20.95 -6.67 -11.55
CA GLY A 205 19.89 -7.41 -12.22
C GLY A 205 18.63 -6.59 -12.45
N PHE A 206 17.65 -7.26 -13.03
CA PHE A 206 16.31 -6.69 -13.23
C PHE A 206 15.55 -6.59 -11.92
N THR A 207 14.75 -5.55 -11.80
CA THR A 207 13.95 -5.29 -10.60
C THR A 207 12.54 -5.88 -10.70
N LEU A 208 11.81 -5.89 -9.59
CA LEU A 208 10.36 -6.18 -9.61
C LEU A 208 9.60 -5.25 -10.57
N ALA A 209 10.00 -3.97 -10.68
CA ALA A 209 9.42 -3.05 -11.67
C ALA A 209 9.63 -3.56 -13.10
N ALA A 210 10.80 -4.13 -13.42
CA ALA A 210 11.05 -4.73 -14.73
C ALA A 210 10.08 -5.89 -15.01
N LEU A 211 9.90 -6.78 -14.02
CA LEU A 211 8.96 -7.89 -14.12
C LEU A 211 7.52 -7.38 -14.31
N LEU A 212 7.10 -6.38 -13.54
CA LEU A 212 5.76 -5.81 -13.65
C LEU A 212 5.54 -5.05 -14.96
N LEU A 213 6.55 -4.36 -15.51
CA LEU A 213 6.43 -3.59 -16.74
C LEU A 213 6.53 -4.47 -18.00
N PHE A 214 7.36 -5.50 -17.99
CA PHE A 214 7.72 -6.27 -19.19
C PHE A 214 7.52 -7.78 -19.09
N GLY A 215 7.32 -8.32 -17.89
CA GLY A 215 7.22 -9.75 -17.64
C GLY A 215 6.10 -10.42 -18.41
N LYS A 216 6.33 -11.67 -18.78
CA LYS A 216 5.25 -12.58 -19.20
C LYS A 216 4.35 -12.89 -18.01
N GLU A 217 3.11 -13.24 -18.30
CA GLU A 217 2.12 -13.53 -17.26
C GLU A 217 2.59 -14.65 -16.32
N GLU A 218 3.20 -15.71 -16.85
CA GLU A 218 3.74 -16.82 -16.05
C GLU A 218 4.89 -16.39 -15.14
N SER A 219 5.77 -15.51 -15.62
CA SER A 219 6.89 -14.99 -14.83
C SER A 219 6.41 -14.08 -13.72
N ILE A 220 5.40 -13.24 -13.99
CA ILE A 220 4.74 -12.42 -12.97
C ILE A 220 4.06 -13.32 -11.93
N HIS A 221 3.33 -14.34 -12.37
CA HIS A 221 2.62 -15.26 -11.49
C HIS A 221 3.56 -16.03 -10.54
N ASN A 222 4.74 -16.44 -11.03
CA ASN A 222 5.75 -17.12 -10.22
C ASN A 222 6.28 -16.27 -9.06
N VAL A 223 6.28 -14.94 -9.20
CA VAL A 223 6.76 -14.01 -8.16
C VAL A 223 5.62 -13.42 -7.33
N LEU A 224 4.48 -13.11 -7.97
CA LEU A 224 3.30 -12.49 -7.38
C LEU A 224 2.05 -13.30 -7.76
N PRO A 225 1.79 -14.46 -7.12
CA PRO A 225 0.67 -15.33 -7.50
C PRO A 225 -0.72 -14.68 -7.30
N HIS A 226 -0.80 -13.69 -6.40
CA HIS A 226 -1.99 -12.87 -6.16
C HIS A 226 -2.17 -11.70 -7.14
N TYR A 227 -1.18 -11.43 -8.01
CA TYR A 227 -1.26 -10.33 -8.96
C TYR A 227 -2.38 -10.58 -9.98
N LYS A 228 -3.42 -9.76 -9.84
CA LYS A 228 -4.52 -9.63 -10.79
C LYS A 228 -5.24 -8.30 -10.59
N THR A 229 -5.93 -7.86 -11.62
CA THR A 229 -6.89 -6.76 -11.59
C THR A 229 -8.19 -7.25 -12.22
N GLU A 230 -9.32 -7.06 -11.54
CA GLU A 230 -10.64 -7.38 -12.10
C GLU A 230 -11.27 -6.12 -12.68
N ALA A 231 -11.50 -6.09 -13.99
CA ALA A 231 -12.35 -5.11 -14.63
C ALA A 231 -13.76 -5.69 -14.76
N LEU A 232 -14.76 -5.02 -14.17
CA LEU A 232 -16.13 -5.53 -14.08
C LEU A 232 -17.14 -4.49 -14.59
N LEU A 233 -18.16 -4.95 -15.31
CA LEU A 233 -19.35 -4.19 -15.62
C LEU A 233 -20.49 -4.71 -14.73
N ARG A 234 -21.16 -3.82 -14.00
CA ARG A 234 -22.30 -4.12 -13.13
C ARG A 234 -23.40 -3.09 -13.31
N LYS A 235 -24.15 -3.22 -14.40
CA LYS A 235 -25.27 -2.35 -14.78
C LYS A 235 -26.62 -3.05 -14.60
N LYS A 236 -26.76 -4.31 -15.02
CA LYS A 236 -28.00 -5.08 -14.88
C LYS A 236 -27.90 -6.10 -13.75
N ASP A 237 -26.86 -6.93 -13.76
CA ASP A 237 -26.58 -7.87 -12.67
C ASP A 237 -25.56 -7.27 -11.70
N LEU A 238 -26.06 -6.77 -10.56
CA LEU A 238 -25.23 -6.13 -9.53
C LEU A 238 -24.49 -7.16 -8.65
N ASP A 239 -25.01 -8.38 -8.55
CA ASP A 239 -24.45 -9.44 -7.69
C ASP A 239 -23.33 -10.19 -8.40
N ARG A 240 -23.49 -10.46 -9.70
CA ARG A 240 -22.46 -11.06 -10.55
C ARG A 240 -21.69 -9.98 -11.32
N TYR A 241 -21.95 -9.88 -12.62
CA TYR A 241 -21.36 -8.95 -13.57
C TYR A 241 -22.02 -9.17 -14.94
N ASP A 242 -22.16 -8.10 -15.72
CA ASP A 242 -22.60 -8.14 -17.12
C ASP A 242 -21.43 -8.45 -18.06
N ASP A 243 -20.22 -8.05 -17.67
CA ASP A 243 -18.97 -8.31 -18.38
C ASP A 243 -17.81 -8.33 -17.37
N ARG A 244 -16.79 -9.14 -17.65
CA ARG A 244 -15.63 -9.32 -16.79
C ARG A 244 -14.39 -9.55 -17.62
N GLU A 245 -13.34 -8.82 -17.28
CA GLU A 245 -11.99 -9.02 -17.79
C GLU A 245 -11.02 -9.17 -16.61
N THR A 246 -10.36 -10.32 -16.52
CA THR A 246 -9.36 -10.61 -15.48
C THR A 246 -7.97 -10.38 -16.06
N ILE A 247 -7.29 -9.35 -15.56
CA ILE A 247 -6.03 -8.86 -16.11
C ILE A 247 -4.88 -9.33 -15.23
N ARG A 248 -3.94 -10.08 -15.81
CA ARG A 248 -2.78 -10.69 -15.14
C ARG A 248 -1.46 -10.42 -15.84
N CYS A 249 -1.50 -9.73 -16.98
CA CYS A 249 -0.34 -9.35 -17.76
C CYS A 249 0.43 -8.16 -17.15
N ASN A 250 1.55 -7.81 -17.76
CA ASN A 250 2.37 -6.67 -17.37
C ASN A 250 1.59 -5.33 -17.43
N LEU A 251 2.11 -4.32 -16.75
CA LEU A 251 1.46 -3.03 -16.55
C LEU A 251 1.20 -2.26 -17.85
N ILE A 252 2.01 -2.46 -18.89
CA ILE A 252 1.82 -1.80 -20.20
C ILE A 252 0.59 -2.40 -20.89
N GLU A 253 0.48 -3.72 -20.90
CA GLU A 253 -0.67 -4.43 -21.46
C GLU A 253 -1.93 -4.26 -20.61
N ALA A 254 -1.78 -4.23 -19.29
CA ALA A 254 -2.88 -3.99 -18.36
C ALA A 254 -3.49 -2.59 -18.56
N TYR A 255 -2.66 -1.57 -18.82
CA TYR A 255 -3.14 -0.24 -19.17
C TYR A 255 -4.00 -0.27 -20.45
N ASP A 256 -3.52 -0.93 -21.51
CA ASP A 256 -4.24 -1.04 -22.77
C ASP A 256 -5.57 -1.79 -22.63
N GLN A 257 -5.58 -2.91 -21.87
CA GLN A 257 -6.80 -3.68 -21.59
C GLN A 257 -7.82 -2.87 -20.78
N LEU A 258 -7.39 -2.17 -19.73
CA LEU A 258 -8.28 -1.32 -18.93
C LEU A 258 -8.86 -0.16 -19.74
N MET A 259 -8.04 0.49 -20.57
CA MET A 259 -8.51 1.55 -21.47
C MET A 259 -9.48 1.02 -22.53
N ALA A 260 -9.22 -0.18 -23.08
CA ALA A 260 -10.15 -0.86 -23.99
C ALA A 260 -11.48 -1.19 -23.30
N PHE A 261 -11.46 -1.65 -22.05
CA PHE A 261 -12.65 -1.90 -21.24
C PHE A 261 -13.47 -0.62 -21.02
N VAL A 262 -12.80 0.51 -20.73
CA VAL A 262 -13.43 1.83 -20.66
C VAL A 262 -14.04 2.24 -22.00
N ASN A 263 -13.29 2.11 -23.11
CA ASN A 263 -13.76 2.42 -24.46
C ASN A 263 -15.02 1.62 -24.84
N LYS A 264 -15.08 0.35 -24.42
CA LYS A 264 -16.19 -0.56 -24.69
C LYS A 264 -17.47 -0.18 -23.95
N HIS A 265 -17.35 0.29 -22.70
CA HIS A 265 -18.49 0.37 -21.77
C HIS A 265 -18.93 1.78 -21.38
N LEU A 266 -18.11 2.79 -21.68
CA LEU A 266 -18.40 4.19 -21.36
C LEU A 266 -18.49 5.04 -22.63
N PRO A 267 -19.55 5.86 -22.77
CA PRO A 267 -19.69 6.77 -23.90
C PRO A 267 -18.66 7.89 -23.80
N ASP A 268 -18.31 8.50 -24.93
CA ASP A 268 -17.54 9.73 -24.92
C ASP A 268 -18.42 10.91 -25.32
N LYS A 269 -18.46 11.94 -24.47
CA LYS A 269 -19.29 13.12 -24.70
C LYS A 269 -18.54 14.12 -25.58
N PHE A 270 -19.28 14.80 -26.45
CA PHE A 270 -18.72 15.88 -27.25
C PHE A 270 -18.31 17.04 -26.34
N TYR A 271 -17.05 17.45 -26.42
CA TYR A 271 -16.51 18.59 -25.67
C TYR A 271 -15.37 19.23 -26.45
N LEU A 272 -15.34 20.58 -26.44
CA LEU A 272 -14.29 21.40 -27.04
C LEU A 272 -13.53 22.12 -25.94
N GLU A 273 -12.20 22.09 -26.01
CA GLU A 273 -11.31 22.92 -25.21
C GLU A 273 -10.66 23.95 -26.15
N GLY A 274 -11.19 25.18 -26.12
CA GLY A 274 -10.96 26.13 -27.22
C GLY A 274 -11.60 25.62 -28.50
N ASP A 275 -10.83 25.56 -29.59
CA ASP A 275 -11.28 25.04 -30.89
C ASP A 275 -10.95 23.55 -31.10
N VAL A 276 -10.35 22.90 -30.11
CA VAL A 276 -9.89 21.51 -30.21
C VAL A 276 -10.89 20.57 -29.53
N ARG A 277 -11.38 19.58 -30.27
CA ARG A 277 -12.18 18.49 -29.69
C ARG A 277 -11.28 17.58 -28.85
N ILE A 278 -11.66 17.37 -27.60
CA ILE A 278 -10.99 16.46 -26.69
C ILE A 278 -11.95 15.36 -26.21
N SER A 279 -11.40 14.20 -25.90
CA SER A 279 -12.15 13.10 -25.28
C SER A 279 -12.14 13.28 -23.76
N LEU A 280 -13.29 13.58 -23.17
CA LEU A 280 -13.42 13.70 -21.72
C LEU A 280 -13.22 12.35 -21.04
N ARG A 281 -13.78 11.28 -21.63
CA ARG A 281 -13.64 9.91 -21.13
C ARG A 281 -12.16 9.52 -21.07
N GLU A 282 -11.43 9.75 -22.15
CA GLU A 282 -10.00 9.44 -22.23
C GLU A 282 -9.20 10.21 -21.16
N ARG A 283 -9.41 11.52 -21.04
CA ARG A 283 -8.69 12.37 -20.08
C ARG A 283 -8.91 11.93 -18.63
N ILE A 284 -10.14 11.55 -18.28
CA ILE A 284 -10.48 11.10 -16.92
C ILE A 284 -9.88 9.73 -16.65
N PHE A 285 -10.18 8.73 -17.50
CA PHE A 285 -9.86 7.35 -17.17
C PHE A 285 -8.40 6.98 -17.42
N ARG A 286 -7.69 7.69 -18.30
CA ARG A 286 -6.23 7.61 -18.40
C ARG A 286 -5.58 7.88 -17.05
N GLU A 287 -6.01 8.94 -16.36
CA GLU A 287 -5.48 9.33 -15.06
C GLU A 287 -5.87 8.32 -13.97
N ILE A 288 -7.14 7.88 -13.94
CA ILE A 288 -7.60 6.90 -12.95
C ILE A 288 -6.86 5.56 -13.10
N ILE A 289 -6.74 5.05 -14.32
CA ILE A 289 -6.08 3.78 -14.59
C ILE A 289 -4.58 3.90 -14.33
N SER A 290 -3.95 4.99 -14.78
CA SER A 290 -2.52 5.23 -14.51
C SER A 290 -2.25 5.33 -13.01
N ASN A 291 -3.07 6.06 -12.25
CA ASN A 291 -2.90 6.13 -10.80
C ASN A 291 -3.10 4.78 -10.11
N MET A 292 -4.10 4.01 -10.54
CA MET A 292 -4.35 2.66 -10.02
C MET A 292 -3.16 1.72 -10.27
N LEU A 293 -2.53 1.78 -11.45
CA LEU A 293 -1.39 0.94 -11.81
C LEU A 293 -0.09 1.44 -11.17
N ILE A 294 0.18 2.75 -11.18
CA ILE A 294 1.40 3.35 -10.65
C ILE A 294 1.45 3.26 -9.14
N HIS A 295 0.35 3.52 -8.42
CA HIS A 295 0.37 3.67 -6.96
C HIS A 295 -0.04 2.40 -6.20
N ARG A 296 -0.18 1.27 -6.89
CA ARG A 296 -0.50 -0.02 -6.28
C ARG A 296 0.64 -0.52 -5.40
N GLU A 297 0.29 -1.06 -4.24
CA GLU A 297 1.18 -1.91 -3.46
C GLU A 297 1.16 -3.34 -4.02
N PHE A 298 2.19 -3.72 -4.78
CA PHE A 298 2.22 -4.99 -5.50
C PHE A 298 2.48 -6.21 -4.62
N THR A 299 3.15 -6.04 -3.49
CA THR A 299 3.43 -7.16 -2.56
C THR A 299 2.21 -7.53 -1.70
N ASN A 300 1.15 -6.73 -1.73
CA ASN A 300 -0.08 -6.96 -0.99
C ASN A 300 -1.08 -7.80 -1.82
N GLY A 301 -1.63 -8.85 -1.18
CA GLY A 301 -2.59 -9.80 -1.74
C GLY A 301 -4.00 -9.26 -2.01
N VAL A 302 -4.33 -8.04 -1.56
CA VAL A 302 -5.64 -7.43 -1.77
C VAL A 302 -5.92 -7.28 -3.28
N GLN A 303 -7.06 -7.82 -3.70
CA GLN A 303 -7.48 -7.82 -5.08
C GLN A 303 -7.76 -6.39 -5.56
N SER A 304 -7.10 -6.00 -6.65
CA SER A 304 -7.38 -4.71 -7.31
C SER A 304 -8.61 -4.85 -8.22
N SER A 305 -9.45 -3.83 -8.26
CA SER A 305 -10.67 -3.83 -9.06
C SER A 305 -10.96 -2.48 -9.72
N PHE A 306 -11.54 -2.54 -10.92
CA PHE A 306 -12.04 -1.43 -11.70
C PHE A 306 -13.47 -1.76 -12.12
N VAL A 307 -14.46 -1.18 -11.46
CA VAL A 307 -15.87 -1.57 -11.60
C VAL A 307 -16.66 -0.42 -12.19
N ILE A 308 -17.34 -0.67 -13.31
CA ILE A 308 -18.25 0.27 -13.96
C ILE A 308 -19.68 -0.08 -13.57
N TYR A 309 -20.36 0.83 -12.87
CA TYR A 309 -21.79 0.76 -12.56
C TYR A 309 -22.60 1.64 -13.53
N ASN A 310 -23.91 1.75 -13.28
CA ASN A 310 -24.78 2.68 -14.03
C ASN A 310 -24.47 4.14 -13.73
N ASP A 311 -24.16 4.45 -12.48
CA ASP A 311 -24.06 5.80 -11.93
C ASP A 311 -22.63 6.25 -11.63
N ARG A 312 -21.68 5.31 -11.56
CA ARG A 312 -20.29 5.59 -11.19
C ARG A 312 -19.29 4.54 -11.69
N VAL A 313 -18.02 4.89 -11.64
CA VAL A 313 -16.89 3.97 -11.71
C VAL A 313 -16.19 3.93 -10.35
N GLU A 314 -15.86 2.74 -9.86
CA GLU A 314 -15.03 2.54 -8.67
C GLU A 314 -13.71 1.88 -9.05
N ALA A 315 -12.58 2.48 -8.66
CA ALA A 315 -11.26 1.86 -8.74
C ALA A 315 -10.71 1.64 -7.33
N LYS A 316 -10.18 0.44 -7.07
CA LYS A 316 -9.62 0.03 -5.77
C LYS A 316 -8.34 -0.75 -5.96
N ASN A 317 -7.34 -0.47 -5.15
CA ASN A 317 -6.08 -1.21 -5.09
C ASN A 317 -5.48 -1.14 -3.69
N ALA A 318 -4.68 -2.16 -3.36
CA ALA A 318 -3.83 -2.13 -2.19
C ALA A 318 -2.89 -0.93 -2.24
N ASN A 319 -2.61 -0.33 -1.08
CA ASN A 319 -1.95 0.95 -1.04
C ASN A 319 -0.99 1.06 0.15
N LYS A 320 0.11 1.80 -0.05
CA LYS A 320 0.94 2.33 1.05
C LYS A 320 0.56 3.80 1.26
N PRO A 321 -0.36 4.13 2.17
CA PRO A 321 -0.83 5.51 2.33
C PRO A 321 0.32 6.41 2.79
N HIS A 322 0.50 7.55 2.10
CA HIS A 322 1.36 8.64 2.54
C HIS A 322 0.53 9.70 3.29
N TYR A 323 -0.71 9.87 2.86
CA TYR A 323 -1.74 10.63 3.53
C TYR A 323 -2.90 9.68 3.89
N TYR A 324 -3.59 9.95 5.01
CA TYR A 324 -4.78 9.21 5.41
C TYR A 324 -6.02 10.07 5.25
N GLY A 325 -7.00 9.55 4.50
CA GLY A 325 -8.32 10.16 4.31
C GLY A 325 -8.54 10.73 2.92
N HIS A 326 -9.48 11.67 2.82
CA HIS A 326 -9.93 12.23 1.56
C HIS A 326 -8.88 13.09 0.87
N LEU A 327 -8.64 12.82 -0.42
CA LEU A 327 -7.75 13.61 -1.27
C LEU A 327 -8.55 14.68 -2.01
N LEU A 328 -8.33 15.94 -1.62
CA LEU A 328 -8.90 17.11 -2.29
C LEU A 328 -7.81 17.88 -3.05
N PRO A 329 -8.09 18.39 -4.27
CA PRO A 329 -7.10 19.15 -5.02
C PRO A 329 -6.50 20.30 -4.21
N GLY A 330 -5.17 20.37 -4.15
CA GLY A 330 -4.44 21.41 -3.42
C GLY A 330 -4.37 21.24 -1.90
N GLN A 331 -4.87 20.13 -1.35
CA GLN A 331 -4.79 19.82 0.09
C GLN A 331 -3.78 18.71 0.43
N PHE A 332 -3.10 18.16 -0.58
CA PHE A 332 -2.06 17.15 -0.41
C PHE A 332 -0.93 17.41 -1.41
N GLU A 333 0.27 16.95 -1.04
CA GLU A 333 1.43 16.98 -1.93
C GLU A 333 1.49 15.68 -2.74
N PRO A 334 1.64 15.74 -4.08
CA PRO A 334 1.76 14.55 -4.91
C PRO A 334 3.01 13.75 -4.54
N PHE A 335 2.84 12.46 -4.21
CA PHE A 335 3.94 11.56 -3.87
C PHE A 335 3.85 10.25 -4.68
N PRO A 336 4.78 9.99 -5.62
CA PRO A 336 4.78 8.76 -6.40
C PRO A 336 5.23 7.59 -5.51
N LYS A 337 4.34 6.62 -5.32
CA LYS A 337 4.61 5.44 -4.46
C LYS A 337 5.56 4.46 -5.11
N ASN A 338 5.51 4.38 -6.43
CA ASN A 338 6.43 3.59 -7.25
C ASN A 338 7.10 4.51 -8.27
N PRO A 339 8.13 5.28 -7.89
CA PRO A 339 8.69 6.35 -8.72
C PRO A 339 9.28 5.87 -10.05
N ASN A 340 9.84 4.65 -10.08
CA ASN A 340 10.35 4.07 -11.33
C ASN A 340 9.22 3.74 -12.31
N ILE A 341 8.14 3.12 -11.81
CA ILE A 341 6.95 2.83 -12.63
C ILE A 341 6.28 4.15 -13.06
N ALA A 342 6.17 5.13 -12.16
CA ALA A 342 5.62 6.45 -12.45
C ALA A 342 6.41 7.15 -13.57
N ASN A 343 7.74 7.22 -13.43
CA ASN A 343 8.61 7.81 -14.44
C ASN A 343 8.47 7.09 -15.79
N PHE A 344 8.39 5.76 -15.78
CA PHE A 344 8.19 4.98 -17.00
C PHE A 344 6.84 5.28 -17.68
N PHE A 345 5.76 5.36 -16.91
CA PHE A 345 4.43 5.74 -17.40
C PHE A 345 4.38 7.16 -17.95
N VAL A 346 5.15 8.09 -17.37
CA VAL A 346 5.32 9.45 -17.91
C VAL A 346 6.02 9.40 -19.27
N GLN A 347 7.09 8.61 -19.43
CA GLN A 347 7.76 8.47 -20.73
C GLN A 347 6.84 7.86 -21.81
N LEU A 348 5.96 6.94 -21.41
CA LEU A 348 4.92 6.37 -22.28
C LEU A 348 3.77 7.36 -22.62
N GLY A 349 3.72 8.52 -21.96
CA GLY A 349 2.60 9.47 -22.06
C GLY A 349 1.29 8.95 -21.45
N PHE A 350 1.36 7.93 -20.58
CA PHE A 350 0.22 7.36 -19.88
C PHE A 350 -0.16 8.19 -18.65
N ALA A 351 0.83 8.81 -18.01
CA ALA A 351 0.64 9.73 -16.89
C ALA A 351 1.27 11.11 -17.16
N GLU A 352 0.74 12.15 -16.50
CA GLU A 352 1.35 13.48 -16.46
C GLU A 352 2.34 13.60 -15.27
N ASN A 353 3.21 14.62 -15.30
CA ASN A 353 4.08 14.92 -14.16
C ASN A 353 3.27 15.37 -12.93
N LEU A 354 3.82 15.08 -11.75
CA LEU A 354 3.20 15.22 -10.42
C LEU A 354 2.37 16.51 -10.23
N GLY A 355 1.08 16.34 -9.90
CA GLY A 355 0.21 17.39 -9.34
C GLY A 355 -0.91 17.93 -10.23
N THR A 356 -0.93 17.63 -11.53
CA THR A 356 -2.00 18.05 -12.45
C THR A 356 -3.12 17.02 -12.60
N GLY A 357 -2.80 15.74 -12.43
CA GLY A 357 -3.68 14.61 -12.74
C GLY A 357 -5.04 14.64 -12.03
N ILE A 358 -5.05 14.56 -10.69
CA ILE A 358 -6.31 14.62 -9.91
C ILE A 358 -7.07 15.92 -10.20
N ARG A 359 -6.38 17.06 -10.36
CA ARG A 359 -7.02 18.34 -10.70
C ARG A 359 -7.74 18.28 -12.05
N ASN A 360 -7.13 17.65 -13.05
CA ASN A 360 -7.71 17.44 -14.37
C ASN A 360 -8.93 16.50 -14.29
N VAL A 361 -8.87 15.46 -13.46
CA VAL A 361 -10.04 14.59 -13.25
C VAL A 361 -11.22 15.37 -12.67
N TYR A 362 -11.01 16.16 -11.61
CA TYR A 362 -12.06 17.03 -11.06
C TYR A 362 -12.63 17.99 -12.12
N ARG A 363 -11.75 18.59 -12.93
CA ARG A 363 -12.14 19.52 -14.00
C ARG A 363 -13.01 18.84 -15.07
N TYR A 364 -12.54 17.72 -15.62
CA TYR A 364 -13.20 17.05 -16.74
C TYR A 364 -14.43 16.25 -16.31
N THR A 365 -14.46 15.69 -15.09
CA THR A 365 -15.65 14.97 -14.60
C THR A 365 -16.85 15.89 -14.46
N LYS A 366 -16.67 17.17 -14.08
CA LYS A 366 -17.75 18.15 -14.09
C LYS A 366 -18.43 18.29 -15.46
N HIS A 367 -17.66 18.21 -16.55
CA HIS A 367 -18.21 18.26 -17.90
C HIS A 367 -18.73 16.90 -18.37
N TYR A 368 -18.14 15.81 -17.87
CA TYR A 368 -18.50 14.46 -18.28
C TYR A 368 -19.78 13.95 -17.63
N SER A 369 -20.03 14.17 -16.34
CA SER A 369 -21.23 13.70 -15.64
C SER A 369 -22.11 14.82 -15.08
N GLU A 370 -21.66 16.08 -15.14
CA GLU A 370 -22.33 17.21 -14.46
C GLU A 370 -22.49 16.97 -12.95
N ASN A 371 -21.56 16.20 -12.38
CA ASN A 371 -21.55 15.79 -10.99
C ASN A 371 -20.15 16.00 -10.40
N ASN A 372 -20.08 16.67 -9.25
CA ASN A 372 -18.82 16.99 -8.56
C ASN A 372 -18.55 16.09 -7.33
N SER A 373 -19.37 15.05 -7.12
CA SER A 373 -19.24 14.10 -6.01
C SER A 373 -18.16 13.04 -6.28
N LEU A 374 -16.99 13.47 -6.76
CA LEU A 374 -15.82 12.62 -6.86
C LEU A 374 -15.30 12.31 -5.47
N TYR A 375 -14.87 11.07 -5.28
CA TYR A 375 -14.31 10.62 -4.02
C TYR A 375 -12.98 9.94 -4.27
N PHE A 376 -11.92 10.50 -3.71
CA PHE A 376 -10.62 9.87 -3.62
C PHE A 376 -10.29 9.72 -2.14
N CYS A 377 -10.06 8.49 -1.69
CA CYS A 377 -9.63 8.24 -0.32
C CYS A 377 -8.35 7.42 -0.32
N GLU A 378 -7.39 7.91 0.44
CA GLU A 378 -6.12 7.26 0.66
C GLU A 378 -6.13 6.62 2.05
N GLU A 379 -6.18 5.29 2.07
CA GLU A 379 -6.04 4.46 3.27
C GLU A 379 -5.20 3.24 2.89
N ASP A 380 -5.24 2.16 3.66
CA ASP A 380 -4.58 0.90 3.31
C ASP A 380 -5.11 0.31 1.98
N ILE A 381 -6.37 0.65 1.66
CA ILE A 381 -6.96 0.47 0.33
C ILE A 381 -7.24 1.86 -0.22
N PHE A 382 -6.62 2.17 -1.36
CA PHE A 382 -6.98 3.37 -2.09
C PHE A 382 -8.32 3.14 -2.80
N LYS A 383 -9.21 4.13 -2.73
CA LYS A 383 -10.51 4.11 -3.41
C LYS A 383 -10.73 5.39 -4.20
N ALA A 384 -10.97 5.26 -5.49
CA ALA A 384 -11.47 6.32 -6.35
C ALA A 384 -12.92 6.02 -6.79
N VAL A 385 -13.80 7.01 -6.73
CA VAL A 385 -15.18 6.94 -7.21
C VAL A 385 -15.45 8.11 -8.13
N ILE A 386 -15.81 7.80 -9.38
CA ILE A 386 -16.04 8.78 -10.44
C ILE A 386 -17.51 8.69 -10.86
N PRO A 387 -18.34 9.73 -10.64
CA PRO A 387 -19.72 9.73 -11.05
C PRO A 387 -19.85 9.76 -12.59
N LEU A 388 -20.80 9.01 -13.13
CA LEU A 388 -21.13 8.91 -14.56
C LEU A 388 -22.42 9.65 -14.93
N THR A 389 -23.31 9.89 -13.96
CA THR A 389 -24.60 10.55 -14.15
C THR A 389 -24.70 11.84 -13.33
N LYS A 390 -25.64 12.71 -13.73
CA LYS A 390 -25.93 13.94 -12.97
C LYS A 390 -26.38 13.59 -11.56
N THR A 391 -26.07 14.45 -10.60
CA THR A 391 -26.68 14.38 -9.28
C THR A 391 -28.17 14.68 -9.44
N GLU A 392 -29.04 13.66 -9.49
CA GLU A 392 -30.41 13.87 -9.06
C GLU A 392 -30.32 14.23 -7.57
N ASN A 393 -30.96 15.32 -7.13
CA ASN A 393 -31.19 15.59 -5.72
C ASN A 393 -32.10 14.49 -5.15
N LYS A 394 -31.54 13.30 -4.97
CA LYS A 394 -32.08 12.21 -4.16
C LYS A 394 -30.99 11.90 -3.16
N ASP A 395 -31.35 12.08 -1.89
CA ASP A 395 -30.59 11.56 -0.77
C ASP A 395 -30.01 10.20 -1.14
N ILE A 396 -28.69 10.09 -1.11
CA ILE A 396 -28.01 8.82 -1.28
C ILE A 396 -28.44 7.95 -0.09
N LYS A 397 -29.49 7.15 -0.27
CA LYS A 397 -29.67 5.94 0.51
C LYS A 397 -28.61 4.97 0.00
N LEU A 398 -27.50 4.89 0.72
CA LEU A 398 -26.61 3.74 0.63
C LEU A 398 -27.49 2.48 0.81
N PRO A 399 -27.45 1.50 -0.11
CA PRO A 399 -28.04 0.20 0.15
C PRO A 399 -27.22 -0.43 1.28
N ILE A 400 -27.86 -0.60 2.42
CA ILE A 400 -27.47 -1.60 3.43
C ILE A 400 -28.27 -2.86 3.05
N ASP A 401 -27.65 -4.03 3.26
CA ASP A 401 -28.10 -5.41 2.96
C ASP A 401 -27.50 -5.93 1.63
N ASP A 402 -26.73 -7.02 1.53
CA ASP A 402 -26.32 -8.07 2.45
C ASP A 402 -24.82 -8.37 2.28
N VAL A 403 -24.02 -8.00 3.26
CA VAL A 403 -22.74 -8.65 3.54
C VAL A 403 -22.78 -8.86 5.05
N GLU A 404 -22.56 -10.09 5.50
CA GLU A 404 -22.20 -10.35 6.90
C GLU A 404 -20.94 -9.54 7.20
N ILE A 405 -21.14 -8.35 7.78
CA ILE A 405 -20.09 -7.52 8.30
C ILE A 405 -19.58 -8.24 9.55
N HIS A 406 -18.54 -9.05 9.39
CA HIS A 406 -17.59 -9.18 10.48
C HIS A 406 -17.11 -7.76 10.83
N PRO A 407 -17.27 -7.30 12.08
CA PRO A 407 -17.06 -5.91 12.43
C PRO A 407 -15.58 -5.58 12.32
N ILE A 408 -15.18 -4.99 11.19
CA ILE A 408 -13.90 -4.28 11.05
C ILE A 408 -14.23 -2.79 10.93
N GLY A 409 -14.93 -2.31 11.98
CA GLY A 409 -15.13 -0.91 12.29
C GLY A 409 -14.40 -0.57 13.58
N GLY A 410 -13.09 -0.88 13.65
CA GLY A 410 -12.34 -0.91 14.91
C GLY A 410 -11.85 0.44 15.44
N ALA A 411 -11.66 1.47 14.60
CA ALA A 411 -10.87 2.65 15.03
C ALA A 411 -11.57 4.01 14.99
N ILE A 412 -12.69 4.16 14.29
CA ILE A 412 -13.41 5.47 14.23
C ILE A 412 -14.81 5.36 14.84
N SER A 413 -15.45 4.19 14.78
CA SER A 413 -16.64 3.88 15.60
C SER A 413 -16.28 3.67 17.07
N GLY A 414 -15.13 3.04 17.36
CA GLY A 414 -14.65 2.73 18.71
C GLY A 414 -14.27 3.93 19.57
N SER A 415 -13.85 5.05 18.97
CA SER A 415 -13.46 6.26 19.73
C SER A 415 -14.61 7.21 20.05
N ILE A 416 -15.82 6.94 19.55
CA ILE A 416 -17.06 7.64 19.94
C ILE A 416 -17.98 6.71 20.74
N SER A 417 -17.82 5.39 20.65
CA SER A 417 -18.62 4.42 21.43
C SER A 417 -17.92 3.89 22.69
N GLY A 418 -16.60 4.11 22.83
CA GLY A 418 -15.76 3.48 23.85
C GLY A 418 -15.89 4.04 25.27
N ALA A 419 -16.31 5.29 25.44
CA ALA A 419 -16.52 5.86 26.77
C ALA A 419 -17.62 6.92 26.78
N THR A 420 -18.88 6.48 26.61
CA THR A 420 -20.08 7.05 27.28
C THR A 420 -21.33 6.32 26.79
N GLY A 421 -22.03 5.66 27.71
CA GLY A 421 -23.15 4.74 27.49
C GLY A 421 -24.04 5.01 26.26
N GLY A 422 -23.80 4.24 25.19
CA GLY A 422 -24.79 3.86 24.17
C GLY A 422 -25.57 4.96 23.44
N ALA A 423 -25.18 6.24 23.56
CA ALA A 423 -25.96 7.34 23.00
C ALA A 423 -25.67 7.52 21.51
N ILE A 424 -26.66 7.28 20.66
CA ILE A 424 -26.58 7.51 19.21
C ILE A 424 -26.63 9.02 18.96
N LEU A 425 -25.51 9.59 18.49
CA LEU A 425 -25.43 11.00 18.12
C LEU A 425 -26.15 11.26 16.79
N THR A 426 -26.92 12.35 16.75
CA THR A 426 -27.52 12.86 15.51
C THR A 426 -26.46 13.39 14.54
N GLU A 427 -26.75 13.41 13.24
CA GLU A 427 -25.84 13.96 12.21
C GLU A 427 -25.43 15.42 12.52
N ARG A 428 -26.33 16.20 13.12
CA ARG A 428 -26.03 17.59 13.54
C ARG A 428 -25.03 17.64 14.70
N GLN A 429 -25.11 16.73 15.66
CA GLN A 429 -24.12 16.64 16.74
C GLN A 429 -22.75 16.19 16.22
N LYS A 430 -22.71 15.26 15.25
CA LYS A 430 -21.47 14.85 14.58
C LYS A 430 -20.81 16.00 13.82
N GLN A 431 -21.60 16.81 13.10
CA GLN A 431 -21.12 18.03 12.41
C GLN A 431 -20.55 19.08 13.37
N ILE A 432 -21.17 19.25 14.55
CA ILE A 432 -20.65 20.16 15.58
C ILE A 432 -19.32 19.66 16.13
N LEU A 433 -19.21 18.34 16.40
CA LEU A 433 -17.97 17.74 16.87
C LEU A 433 -16.86 17.85 15.82
N SER A 434 -17.13 17.60 14.54
CA SER A 434 -16.12 17.72 13.47
C SER A 434 -15.58 19.15 13.33
N LEU A 435 -16.43 20.17 13.44
CA LEU A 435 -16.00 21.58 13.47
C LEU A 435 -15.13 21.88 14.70
N LEU A 436 -15.44 21.31 15.85
CA LEU A 436 -14.68 21.48 17.09
C LEU A 436 -13.37 20.69 17.11
N ILE A 437 -13.26 19.57 16.40
CA ILE A 437 -11.99 18.86 16.12
C ILE A 437 -11.09 19.76 15.29
N ALA A 438 -11.63 20.31 14.19
CA ALA A 438 -10.86 21.17 13.29
C ALA A 438 -10.45 22.50 13.94
N LYS A 439 -11.30 23.07 14.80
CA LYS A 439 -11.01 24.34 15.49
C LYS A 439 -11.62 24.39 16.90
N PRO A 440 -10.89 23.90 17.92
CA PRO A 440 -11.38 23.80 19.31
C PRO A 440 -11.79 25.12 19.97
N THR A 441 -11.33 26.27 19.44
CA THR A 441 -11.60 27.60 20.00
C THR A 441 -12.87 28.26 19.45
N LEU A 442 -13.61 27.61 18.54
CA LEU A 442 -14.82 28.17 17.95
C LEU A 442 -15.88 28.51 19.01
N SER A 443 -16.49 29.68 18.86
CA SER A 443 -17.66 30.08 19.64
C SER A 443 -18.91 29.43 19.04
N TYR A 444 -19.90 29.15 19.88
CA TYR A 444 -21.17 28.58 19.40
C TYR A 444 -21.86 29.47 18.35
N ARG A 445 -21.64 30.79 18.38
CA ARG A 445 -22.13 31.73 17.35
C ARG A 445 -21.46 31.52 15.99
N LYS A 446 -20.15 31.28 15.96
CA LYS A 446 -19.44 30.97 14.70
C LYS A 446 -19.80 29.60 14.15
N ILE A 447 -20.06 28.63 15.03
CA ILE A 447 -20.58 27.32 14.63
C ILE A 447 -21.98 27.48 14.01
N ALA A 448 -22.82 28.33 14.59
CA ALA A 448 -24.15 28.65 14.06
C ALA A 448 -24.09 29.28 12.66
N GLU A 449 -23.15 30.22 12.43
CA GLU A 449 -22.89 30.81 11.11
C GLU A 449 -22.43 29.77 10.09
N GLN A 450 -21.48 28.90 10.46
CA GLN A 450 -20.93 27.89 9.55
C GLN A 450 -21.94 26.79 9.19
N LEU A 451 -22.80 26.40 10.13
CA LEU A 451 -23.83 25.40 9.92
C LEU A 451 -25.16 25.98 9.43
N GLN A 452 -25.25 27.32 9.28
CA GLN A 452 -26.45 28.06 8.88
C GLN A 452 -27.69 27.71 9.73
N ILE A 453 -27.51 27.65 11.05
CA ILE A 453 -28.61 27.36 11.99
C ILE A 453 -28.68 28.36 13.14
N ASN A 454 -29.82 28.41 13.81
CA ASN A 454 -30.05 29.36 14.89
C ASN A 454 -29.06 29.12 16.06
N PRO A 455 -28.39 30.16 16.60
CA PRO A 455 -27.46 30.02 17.72
C PRO A 455 -28.06 29.32 18.95
N SER A 456 -29.36 29.46 19.20
CA SER A 456 -30.06 28.77 20.28
C SER A 456 -30.14 27.25 20.07
N ALA A 457 -30.24 26.78 18.81
CA ALA A 457 -30.23 25.36 18.47
C ALA A 457 -28.82 24.76 18.65
N ILE A 458 -27.76 25.46 18.23
CA ILE A 458 -26.38 25.05 18.51
C ILE A 458 -26.14 24.95 20.02
N GLN A 459 -26.61 25.93 20.80
CA GLN A 459 -26.44 25.91 22.25
C GLN A 459 -27.11 24.67 22.87
N LYS A 460 -28.30 24.28 22.39
CA LYS A 460 -28.97 23.03 22.82
C LYS A 460 -28.13 21.80 22.49
N HIS A 461 -27.61 21.67 21.27
CA HIS A 461 -26.77 20.55 20.88
C HIS A 461 -25.46 20.47 21.65
N ILE A 462 -24.79 21.61 21.90
CA ILE A 462 -23.58 21.68 22.70
C ILE A 462 -23.88 21.27 24.15
N ASN A 463 -24.96 21.76 24.75
CA ASN A 463 -25.34 21.38 26.11
C ASN A 463 -25.62 19.88 26.21
N GLU A 464 -26.28 19.31 25.20
CA GLU A 464 -26.56 17.88 25.13
C GLU A 464 -25.27 17.06 24.97
N LEU A 465 -24.33 17.48 24.12
CA LEU A 465 -23.01 16.84 23.98
C LEU A 465 -22.18 16.90 25.27
N LYS A 466 -22.30 17.99 26.05
CA LYS A 466 -21.69 18.08 27.37
C LYS A 466 -22.37 17.14 28.38
N ARG A 467 -23.70 17.06 28.36
CA ARG A 467 -24.50 16.16 29.21
C ARG A 467 -24.17 14.69 28.94
N LEU A 468 -24.02 14.34 27.66
CA LEU A 468 -23.63 13.00 27.21
C LEU A 468 -22.15 12.69 27.42
N GLY A 469 -21.34 13.67 27.85
CA GLY A 469 -19.93 13.47 28.20
C GLY A 469 -18.95 13.64 27.04
N PHE A 470 -19.41 13.78 25.80
CA PHE A 470 -18.56 13.94 24.60
C PHE A 470 -17.77 15.25 24.54
N LEU A 471 -18.20 16.28 25.26
CA LEU A 471 -17.66 17.63 25.13
C LEU A 471 -17.47 18.33 26.48
N GLU A 472 -16.34 19.00 26.65
CA GLU A 472 -16.03 19.80 27.84
C GLU A 472 -15.48 21.17 27.41
N ARG A 473 -15.78 22.22 28.19
CA ARG A 473 -15.16 23.54 28.00
C ARG A 473 -14.01 23.66 28.99
N VAL A 474 -12.81 23.88 28.48
CA VAL A 474 -11.59 24.04 29.28
C VAL A 474 -11.16 25.50 29.26
N GLY A 475 -11.06 26.11 30.44
CA GLY A 475 -10.79 27.54 30.63
C GLY A 475 -12.06 28.40 30.65
N GLY A 476 -11.88 29.70 30.95
CA GLY A 476 -12.98 30.67 31.06
C GLY A 476 -13.57 31.10 29.71
N THR A 477 -13.99 32.36 29.59
CA THR A 477 -14.60 32.92 28.37
C THR A 477 -13.72 32.78 27.12
N LYS A 478 -12.38 32.79 27.27
CA LYS A 478 -11.40 32.55 26.20
C LYS A 478 -10.89 31.11 26.11
N GLY A 479 -11.55 30.16 26.76
CA GLY A 479 -11.20 28.74 26.75
C GLY A 479 -11.40 28.05 25.39
N TYR A 480 -11.14 26.75 25.35
CA TYR A 480 -11.34 25.90 24.18
C TYR A 480 -12.23 24.69 24.52
N TRP A 481 -12.79 24.06 23.51
CA TRP A 481 -13.58 22.85 23.64
C TRP A 481 -12.66 21.62 23.58
N ARG A 482 -12.73 20.77 24.59
CA ARG A 482 -12.06 19.47 24.63
C ARG A 482 -13.09 18.40 24.36
N ILE A 483 -12.83 17.56 23.37
CA ILE A 483 -13.65 16.37 23.10
C ILE A 483 -13.12 15.25 23.99
N LYS A 484 -14.03 14.57 24.70
CA LYS A 484 -13.68 13.44 25.56
C LYS A 484 -13.99 12.15 24.79
N ASN A 485 -13.04 11.23 24.81
CA ASN A 485 -13.19 9.87 24.27
C ASN A 485 -14.10 9.03 25.15
#